data_AF-A0AAD9XQR7-F1
#
_entry.id   AF-A0AAD9XQR7-F1
#
_cell.length_a   1.000
_cell.length_b   1.000
_cell.length_c   1.000
_cell.angle_alpha   90.00
_cell.angle_beta   90.00
_cell.angle_gamma   90.00
#
_symmetry.space_group_name_H-M   'P 1'
#
loop_
_entity.id
_entity.type
_entity.pdbx_description
1 polymer ?
#
loop_
_entity_poly.entity_id
_entity_poly.type
_entity_poly.pdbx_seq_one_letter_code
_entity_poly.pdbx_strand_id
1 'polypeptide(L)'
;MCCCFLDKRDIDYHYRHMSFRYHALGGINDETLRHVYLNSLPTELQGELQRLIELSGRSLRDISLGKIHMFTHTALDKLCATQKVFAKMIREGRKYDRYCKFPPTYHLKCNSMEH
;
A
#
# COMPACT_ATOMS: atom_id res chain seq x y z
N MET A 1 11.73 -2.38 2.14
CA MET A 1 10.50 -2.09 1.36
C MET A 1 10.88 -1.26 0.15
N CYS A 2 10.51 -1.69 -1.05
CA CYS A 2 10.89 -1.06 -2.32
C CYS A 2 9.74 -0.29 -3.00
N CYS A 3 8.71 0.11 -2.25
CA CYS A 3 7.48 0.65 -2.84
C CYS A 3 7.74 1.94 -3.67
N CYS A 4 8.70 2.78 -3.26
CA CYS A 4 9.14 3.95 -4.03
C CYS A 4 9.79 3.66 -5.40
N PHE A 5 10.16 2.41 -5.68
CA PHE A 5 10.75 2.02 -6.96
C PHE A 5 9.68 1.59 -7.97
N LEU A 6 8.43 1.39 -7.54
CA LEU A 6 7.33 1.06 -8.45
C LEU A 6 6.96 2.30 -9.27
N ASP A 7 7.11 2.20 -10.59
CA ASP A 7 6.74 3.27 -11.51
C ASP A 7 5.22 3.28 -11.73
N LYS A 8 4.60 4.45 -11.56
CA LYS A 8 3.18 4.66 -11.88
C LYS A 8 2.85 4.28 -13.32
N ARG A 9 3.78 4.48 -14.25
CA ARG A 9 3.61 4.13 -15.66
C ARG A 9 3.49 2.63 -15.87
N ASP A 10 4.22 1.83 -15.11
CA ASP A 10 4.11 0.36 -15.16
C ASP A 10 2.77 -0.10 -14.60
N ILE A 11 2.28 0.55 -13.53
CA ILE A 11 0.95 0.30 -12.97
C ILE A 11 -0.15 0.69 -13.98
N ASP A 12 -0.01 1.82 -14.67
CA ASP A 12 -0.96 2.26 -15.70
C ASP A 12 -0.97 1.30 -16.89
N TYR A 13 0.21 0.85 -17.32
CA TYR A 13 0.35 -0.14 -18.38
C TYR A 13 -0.33 -1.46 -17.99
N HIS A 14 -0.03 -1.97 -16.79
CA HIS A 14 -0.67 -3.17 -16.25
C HIS A 14 -2.18 -3.03 -16.16
N TYR A 15 -2.68 -1.89 -15.70
CA TYR A 15 -4.11 -1.60 -15.63
C TYR A 15 -4.77 -1.67 -17.02
N ARG A 16 -4.16 -1.11 -18.06
CA ARG A 16 -4.70 -1.19 -19.42
C ARG A 16 -4.85 -2.64 -19.89
N HIS A 17 -3.82 -3.46 -19.66
CA HIS A 17 -3.85 -4.89 -20.02
C HIS A 17 -4.90 -5.67 -19.24
N MET A 18 -4.95 -5.49 -17.92
CA MET A 18 -5.89 -6.21 -17.07
C MET A 18 -7.33 -5.73 -17.27
N SER A 19 -7.55 -4.45 -17.55
CA SER A 19 -8.86 -3.90 -17.88
C SER A 19 -9.42 -4.51 -19.16
N PHE A 20 -8.58 -4.63 -20.21
CA PHE A 20 -8.98 -5.32 -21.44
C PHE A 20 -9.43 -6.76 -21.17
N ARG A 21 -8.64 -7.53 -20.40
CA ARG A 21 -8.99 -8.91 -20.03
C ARG A 21 -10.24 -9.00 -19.17
N TYR A 22 -10.38 -8.11 -18.19
CA TYR A 22 -11.56 -8.02 -17.34
C TYR A 22 -12.84 -7.83 -18.17
N HIS A 23 -12.81 -6.94 -19.16
CA HIS A 23 -13.97 -6.73 -20.03
C HIS A 23 -14.21 -7.90 -21.00
N ALA A 24 -13.15 -8.47 -21.59
CA ALA A 24 -13.26 -9.63 -22.47
C ALA A 24 -13.86 -10.87 -21.78
N LEU A 25 -13.63 -11.03 -20.48
CA LEU A 25 -14.16 -12.13 -19.67
C LEU A 25 -15.54 -11.82 -19.04
N GLY A 26 -16.16 -10.68 -19.36
CA GLY A 26 -17.47 -10.31 -18.81
C GLY A 26 -17.43 -9.89 -17.34
N GLY A 27 -16.31 -9.35 -16.86
CA GLY A 27 -16.07 -9.05 -15.44
C GLY A 27 -17.03 -8.06 -14.78
N ILE A 28 -17.87 -7.38 -15.55
CA ILE A 28 -19.02 -6.64 -14.99
C ILE A 28 -19.90 -7.59 -14.17
N ASN A 29 -20.12 -8.81 -14.66
CA ASN A 29 -21.00 -9.83 -14.07
C ASN A 29 -20.27 -10.79 -13.13
N ASP A 30 -18.93 -10.74 -13.09
CA ASP A 30 -18.11 -11.63 -12.26
C ASP A 30 -17.31 -10.82 -11.23
N GLU A 31 -17.78 -10.86 -9.98
CA GLU A 31 -17.15 -10.18 -8.85
C GLU A 31 -15.74 -10.70 -8.54
N THR A 32 -15.42 -11.95 -8.90
CA THR A 32 -14.13 -12.57 -8.60
C THR A 32 -13.00 -11.94 -9.42
N LEU A 33 -13.31 -11.42 -10.61
CA LEU A 33 -12.30 -10.81 -11.48
C LEU A 33 -11.73 -9.50 -10.92
N ARG A 34 -12.45 -8.82 -10.01
CA ARG A 34 -11.91 -7.66 -9.26
C ARG A 34 -10.85 -8.10 -8.27
N HIS A 35 -11.06 -9.23 -7.61
CA HIS A 35 -10.05 -9.84 -6.74
C HIS A 35 -8.84 -10.32 -7.54
N VAL A 36 -9.05 -10.89 -8.73
CA VAL A 36 -7.95 -11.26 -9.63
C VAL A 36 -7.11 -10.03 -10.01
N TYR A 37 -7.75 -8.91 -10.35
CA TYR A 37 -7.01 -7.68 -10.62
C TYR A 37 -6.21 -7.20 -9.41
N LEU A 38 -6.81 -7.16 -8.21
CA LEU A 38 -6.09 -6.78 -6.99
C LEU A 38 -4.88 -7.69 -6.74
N ASN A 39 -5.05 -9.01 -6.87
CA ASN A 39 -3.98 -9.99 -6.65
C ASN A 39 -2.90 -9.96 -7.72
N SER A 40 -3.17 -9.38 -8.90
CA SER A 40 -2.18 -9.19 -9.96
C SER A 40 -1.23 -8.01 -9.70
N LEU A 41 -1.54 -7.16 -8.72
CA LEU A 41 -0.68 -6.03 -8.34
C LEU A 41 0.47 -6.50 -7.44
N PRO A 42 1.58 -5.75 -7.36
CA PRO A 42 2.66 -6.02 -6.40
C PRO A 42 2.14 -6.20 -4.97
N THR A 43 2.64 -7.23 -4.28
CA THR A 43 2.21 -7.61 -2.93
C THR A 43 2.31 -6.48 -1.90
N GLU A 44 3.27 -5.57 -2.08
CA GLU A 44 3.50 -4.41 -1.25
C GLU A 44 2.35 -3.40 -1.30
N LEU A 45 1.61 -3.36 -2.41
CA LEU A 45 0.47 -2.47 -2.59
C LEU A 45 -0.84 -3.08 -2.10
N GLN A 46 -0.99 -4.41 -2.16
CA GLN A 46 -2.26 -5.10 -1.95
C GLN A 46 -2.89 -4.78 -0.59
N GLY A 47 -2.11 -4.81 0.49
CA GLY A 47 -2.61 -4.54 1.84
C GLY A 47 -3.13 -3.12 2.02
N GLU A 48 -2.36 -2.11 1.57
CA GLU A 48 -2.79 -0.71 1.69
C GLU A 48 -3.96 -0.39 0.74
N LEU A 49 -3.97 -1.00 -0.45
CA LEU A 49 -5.09 -0.89 -1.38
C LEU A 49 -6.38 -1.43 -0.78
N GLN A 50 -6.34 -2.64 -0.19
CA GLN A 50 -7.50 -3.22 0.46
C GLN A 50 -8.00 -2.33 1.61
N ARG A 51 -7.09 -1.83 2.44
CA ARG A 51 -7.40 -0.88 3.52
C ARG A 51 -8.08 0.40 3.01
N LEU A 52 -7.62 0.96 1.88
CA LEU A 52 -8.23 2.15 1.27
C LEU A 52 -9.65 1.87 0.73
N ILE A 53 -9.87 0.69 0.15
CA ILE A 53 -11.19 0.27 -0.32
C ILE A 53 -12.16 0.15 0.86
N GLU A 54 -11.76 -0.54 1.93
CA GLU A 54 -12.56 -0.70 3.15
C GLU A 54 -12.90 0.64 3.79
N LEU A 55 -11.92 1.55 3.90
CA LEU A 55 -12.13 2.90 4.41
C LEU A 55 -13.08 3.76 3.56
N SER A 56 -13.25 3.42 2.28
CA SER A 56 -14.23 4.09 1.41
C SER A 56 -15.67 3.63 1.65
N GLY A 57 -15.89 2.69 2.59
CA GLY A 57 -17.20 2.11 2.87
C GLY A 57 -17.68 1.17 1.76
N ARG A 58 -16.77 0.70 0.90
CA ARG A 58 -17.08 -0.18 -0.24
C ARG A 58 -16.42 -1.54 -0.05
N SER A 59 -17.06 -2.55 -0.61
CA SER A 59 -16.46 -3.86 -0.83
C SER A 59 -15.74 -3.90 -2.18
N LEU A 60 -14.76 -4.80 -2.32
CA LEU A 60 -14.17 -5.15 -3.61
C LEU A 60 -15.22 -5.64 -4.63
N ARG A 61 -16.35 -6.15 -4.16
CA ARG A 61 -17.47 -6.59 -4.99
C ARG A 61 -18.23 -5.42 -5.63
N ASP A 62 -18.31 -4.28 -4.96
CA ASP A 62 -19.19 -3.15 -5.32
C ASP A 62 -18.43 -1.93 -5.86
N ILE A 63 -17.15 -2.11 -6.17
CA ILE A 63 -16.25 -1.05 -6.64
C ILE A 63 -15.85 -1.29 -8.10
N SER A 64 -15.84 -0.23 -8.90
CA SER A 64 -15.42 -0.33 -10.30
C SER A 64 -13.91 -0.54 -10.42
N LEU A 65 -13.48 -1.24 -11.49
CA LEU A 65 -12.06 -1.49 -11.75
C LEU A 65 -11.25 -0.19 -11.83
N GLY A 66 -11.80 0.85 -12.47
CA GLY A 66 -11.15 2.17 -12.52
C GLY A 66 -10.98 2.81 -11.15
N LYS A 67 -11.90 2.58 -10.21
CA LYS A 67 -11.77 3.08 -8.84
C LYS A 67 -10.74 2.28 -8.04
N ILE A 68 -10.65 0.95 -8.23
CA ILE A 68 -9.55 0.14 -7.68
C ILE A 68 -8.20 0.66 -8.17
N HIS A 69 -8.09 0.97 -9.47
CA HIS A 69 -6.87 1.54 -10.04
C HIS A 69 -6.53 2.93 -9.48
N MET A 70 -7.52 3.81 -9.31
CA MET A 70 -7.33 5.11 -8.65
C MET A 70 -6.80 4.94 -7.19
N PHE A 71 -7.35 3.98 -6.45
CA PHE A 71 -6.85 3.65 -5.11
C PHE A 71 -5.47 3.01 -5.14
N THR A 72 -5.09 2.30 -6.20
CA THR A 72 -3.75 1.73 -6.36
C THR A 72 -2.69 2.83 -6.40
N HIS A 73 -2.94 3.91 -7.16
CA HIS A 73 -2.06 5.09 -7.15
C HIS A 73 -1.98 5.77 -5.78
N THR A 74 -3.12 5.86 -5.09
CA THR A 74 -3.18 6.45 -3.75
C THR A 74 -2.40 5.61 -2.73
N ALA A 75 -2.51 4.27 -2.81
CA ALA A 75 -1.75 3.34 -1.99
C ALA A 75 -0.26 3.50 -2.22
N LEU A 76 0.15 3.58 -3.49
CA LEU A 76 1.55 3.80 -3.86
C LEU A 76 2.07 5.12 -3.28
N ASP A 77 1.37 6.23 -3.50
CA ASP A 77 1.79 7.54 -2.99
C ASP A 77 1.94 7.56 -1.48
N LYS A 78 0.98 6.95 -0.77
CA LYS A 78 1.02 6.88 0.68
C LYS A 78 2.19 6.02 1.18
N LEU A 79 2.39 4.83 0.61
CA LEU A 79 3.50 3.97 0.99
C LEU A 79 4.85 4.63 0.70
N CYS A 80 4.97 5.34 -0.42
CA CYS A 80 6.16 6.11 -0.74
C CYS A 80 6.42 7.23 0.27
N ALA A 81 5.39 7.99 0.62
CA ALA A 81 5.48 9.06 1.60
C ALA A 81 5.88 8.52 2.99
N THR A 82 5.24 7.44 3.42
CA THR A 82 5.58 6.74 4.67
C THR A 82 7.03 6.25 4.67
N GLN A 83 7.49 5.63 3.59
CA GLN A 83 8.89 5.20 3.46
C GLN A 83 9.87 6.37 3.57
N LYS A 84 9.58 7.51 2.93
CA LYS A 84 10.41 8.72 3.01
C LYS A 84 10.48 9.27 4.44
N VAL A 85 9.36 9.28 5.16
CA VAL A 85 9.32 9.71 6.57
C VAL A 85 10.17 8.80 7.44
N PHE A 86 10.02 7.47 7.32
CA PHE A 86 10.84 6.53 8.07
C PHE A 86 12.33 6.64 7.73
N ALA A 87 12.68 6.77 6.45
CA ALA A 87 14.06 6.97 6.03
C ALA A 87 14.66 8.24 6.65
N LYS A 88 13.88 9.33 6.70
CA LYS A 88 14.28 10.58 7.38
C LYS A 88 14.47 10.38 8.88
N MET A 89 13.51 9.72 9.55
CA MET A 89 13.59 9.43 10.99
C MET A 89 14.79 8.55 11.34
N ILE A 90 15.11 7.52 10.55
CA ILE A 90 16.28 6.67 10.78
C ILE A 90 17.57 7.48 10.60
N ARG A 91 17.66 8.30 9.54
CA ARG A 91 18.84 9.15 9.29
C ARG A 91 19.04 10.19 10.39
N GLU A 92 17.95 10.80 10.85
CA GLU A 92 17.93 11.81 11.91
C GLU A 92 17.87 11.19 13.32
N GLY A 93 17.73 9.86 13.40
CA GLY A 93 17.66 9.01 14.59
C GLY A 93 18.75 9.29 15.61
N ARG A 94 19.94 9.64 15.14
CA ARG A 94 21.08 10.03 15.98
C ARG A 94 20.82 11.27 16.85
N LYS A 95 19.85 12.13 16.49
CA LYS A 95 19.38 13.23 17.35
C LYS A 95 18.51 12.73 18.51
N TYR A 96 17.83 11.61 18.33
CA TYR A 96 16.95 11.00 19.32
C TYR A 96 17.69 10.07 20.29
N ASP A 97 18.90 9.62 19.95
CA ASP A 97 19.79 8.84 20.85
C ASP A 97 20.00 9.51 22.22
N ARG A 98 20.00 10.85 22.27
CA ARG A 98 20.13 11.62 23.53
C ARG A 98 18.86 11.58 24.39
N TYR A 99 17.70 11.40 23.76
CA TYR A 99 16.40 11.30 24.44
C TYR A 99 16.09 9.86 24.86
N CYS A 100 16.66 8.85 24.20
CA CYS A 100 16.66 7.47 24.69
C CYS A 100 17.45 7.28 26.00
N LYS A 101 18.30 8.26 26.37
CA LYS A 101 19.05 8.29 27.64
C LYS A 101 18.29 8.97 28.78
N PHE A 102 17.13 9.58 28.51
CA PHE A 102 16.27 10.07 29.60
C PHE A 102 15.62 8.87 30.29
N PRO A 103 15.67 8.77 31.63
CA PRO A 103 14.95 7.71 32.33
C PRO A 103 13.47 7.80 31.95
N PRO A 104 12.86 6.71 31.48
CA PRO A 104 11.50 6.73 30.98
C PRO A 104 10.54 7.15 32.10
N THR A 105 9.82 8.27 31.92
CA THR A 105 8.71 8.67 32.80
C THR A 105 7.49 7.76 32.66
N TYR A 106 7.48 6.93 31.61
CA TYR A 106 6.55 5.82 31.40
C TYR A 106 7.35 4.58 31.02
N HIS A 107 7.22 3.49 31.79
CA HIS A 107 7.89 2.20 31.57
C HIS A 107 7.45 1.55 30.24
N LEU A 108 7.87 2.10 29.11
CA LEU A 108 7.87 1.41 27.83
C LEU A 108 8.97 0.36 27.89
N LYS A 109 8.59 -0.88 28.21
CA LYS A 109 9.47 -2.04 28.05
C LYS A 109 9.69 -2.26 26.55
N CYS A 110 10.75 -1.68 26.02
CA CYS A 110 11.28 -2.07 24.73
C CYS A 110 11.88 -3.47 24.90
N ASN A 111 11.12 -4.51 24.57
CA ASN A 111 11.71 -5.83 24.38
C ASN A 111 12.53 -5.74 23.08
N SER A 112 13.85 -5.73 23.23
CA SER A 112 14.77 -5.89 22.11
C SER A 112 14.36 -7.13 21.31
N MET A 113 13.99 -6.95 20.05
CA MET A 113 13.95 -8.08 19.12
C MET A 113 15.39 -8.57 18.93
N GLU A 114 15.70 -9.68 19.59
CA GLU A 114 16.90 -10.47 19.35
C GLU A 114 16.86 -11.05 17.91
N HIS A 115 18.05 -11.18 17.34
CA HIS A 115 18.33 -11.59 15.95
C HIS A 115 17.80 -12.96 15.57
#